data_AF-A0A3D3CHI6-F1
#
_entry.id   AF-A0A3D3CHI6-F1
#
_cell.length_a   1.000
_cell.length_b   1.000
_cell.length_c   1.000
_cell.angle_alpha   90.00
_cell.angle_beta   90.00
_cell.angle_gamma   90.00
#
_symmetry.space_group_name_H-M   'P 1'
#
loop_
_entity.id
_entity.type
_entity.pdbx_description
1 polymer ?
#
loop_
_entity_poly.entity_id
_entity_poly.type
_entity_poly.pdbx_seq_one_letter_code
_entity_poly.pdbx_strand_id
1 'polypeptide(L)' 'VDMAHIAGLVGAGVIPSPVPYADFVSSSTTKTFCGPRSGMVLCKAEHAKKLDKGVFPGALGSMHLTTMAAKAWSLKY' A
#
# COMPACT_ATOMS: atom_id res chain seq x y z
N VAL A 1 4.65 -9.57 3.53
CA VAL A 1 5.09 -8.83 4.74
C VAL A 1 4.13 -7.68 4.99
N ASP A 2 3.64 -7.50 6.20
CA ASP A 2 2.88 -6.30 6.58
C ASP A 2 3.82 -5.27 7.21
N MET A 3 3.98 -4.12 6.55
CA MET A 3 4.85 -3.03 7.01
C MET A 3 4.08 -1.85 7.62
N ALA A 4 2.80 -2.02 7.96
CA ALA A 4 1.92 -0.91 8.33
C ALA A 4 2.45 0.03 9.44
N HIS A 5 3.15 -0.48 10.45
CA HIS A 5 3.71 0.32 11.54
C HIS A 5 4.99 1.06 11.17
N ILE A 6 5.75 0.56 10.19
CA ILE A 6 7.07 1.05 9.84
C ILE A 6 7.10 1.71 8.45
N ALA A 7 5.95 1.81 7.78
CA ALA A 7 5.82 2.27 6.40
C ALA A 7 6.44 3.65 6.13
N GLY A 8 6.33 4.59 7.09
CA GLY A 8 6.99 5.89 6.95
C GLY A 8 8.52 5.81 7.03
N LEU A 9 9.05 4.97 7.92
CA LEU A 9 10.48 4.74 8.06
C LEU A 9 11.08 4.05 6.83
N VAL A 10 10.33 3.10 6.24
CA VAL A 10 10.70 2.47 4.96
C VAL A 10 10.68 3.50 3.83
N GLY A 11 9.62 4.32 3.74
CA GLY A 11 9.49 5.36 2.73
C GLY A 11 10.59 6.44 2.82
N ALA A 12 11.01 6.78 4.04
CA ALA A 12 12.10 7.72 4.30
C ALA A 12 13.51 7.10 4.17
N GLY A 13 13.62 5.80 3.88
CA GLY A 13 14.91 5.11 3.76
C GLY A 13 15.69 4.93 5.07
N VAL A 14 15.05 5.16 6.23
CA VAL A 14 15.67 5.00 7.56
C VAL A 14 15.90 3.53 7.90
N ILE A 15 15.03 2.65 7.39
CA ILE A 15 15.13 1.20 7.56
C ILE A 15 15.06 0.50 6.19
N PRO A 16 15.68 -0.69 6.03
CA PRO A 16 15.66 -1.41 4.77
C PRO A 16 14.23 -1.77 4.33
N SER A 17 13.98 -1.67 3.03
CA SER A 17 12.68 -2.00 2.45
C SER A 17 12.48 -3.53 2.36
N PRO A 18 11.30 -4.05 2.73
CA PRO A 18 10.96 -5.46 2.51
C PRO A 18 10.56 -5.78 1.07
N VAL A 19 10.38 -4.76 0.21
CA VAL A 19 9.88 -4.91 -1.18
C VAL A 19 10.77 -5.80 -2.07
N PRO A 20 12.11 -5.76 -2.01
CA PRO A 20 12.95 -6.63 -2.84
C PRO A 20 12.85 -8.11 -2.48
N TYR A 21 12.49 -8.43 -1.23
CA TYR A 21 12.56 -9.78 -0.69
C TYR A 21 11.20 -10.48 -0.63
N ALA A 22 10.10 -9.73 -0.53
CA ALA A 22 8.76 -10.27 -0.38
C ALA A 22 7.96 -10.26 -1.69
N ASP A 23 7.22 -11.34 -1.96
CA ASP A 23 6.32 -11.40 -3.12
C ASP A 23 5.12 -10.43 -2.99
N PHE A 24 4.69 -10.21 -1.74
CA PHE A 24 3.61 -9.30 -1.38
C PHE A 24 4.00 -8.46 -0.16
N VAL A 25 3.76 -7.16 -0.23
CA VAL A 25 3.93 -6.23 0.89
C VAL A 25 2.63 -5.45 1.09
N SER A 26 2.00 -5.59 2.25
CA SER A 26 0.83 -4.80 2.64
C SER A 26 1.24 -3.66 3.56
N SER A 27 0.50 -2.56 3.53
CA SER A 27 0.71 -1.42 4.42
C SER A 27 -0.55 -0.60 4.62
N SER A 28 -0.66 0.03 5.79
CA SER A 28 -1.62 1.10 6.06
C SER A 28 -0.97 2.45 5.86
N THR A 29 -1.70 3.42 5.31
CA THR A 29 -1.20 4.78 5.12
C THR A 29 -1.33 5.67 6.36
N THR A 30 -2.00 5.24 7.44
CA THR A 30 -2.34 6.11 8.59
C THR A 30 -1.32 6.21 9.71
N LYS A 31 -0.37 5.27 9.78
CA LYS A 31 0.55 5.19 10.93
C LYS A 31 1.76 6.09 10.69
N THR A 32 2.96 5.53 10.72
CA THR A 32 4.21 6.28 10.45
C THR A 32 4.26 6.88 9.04
N PHE A 33 3.44 6.40 8.11
CA PHE A 33 3.29 6.99 6.77
C PHE A 33 2.49 8.33 6.77
N CYS A 34 1.78 8.66 7.85
CA CYS A 34 1.11 9.95 8.07
C CYS A 34 0.13 10.42 6.96
N GLY A 35 -0.46 9.49 6.20
CA GLY A 35 -1.47 9.74 5.18
C GLY A 35 -2.92 9.45 5.64
N PRO A 36 -3.90 9.46 4.73
CA PRO A 36 -5.31 9.22 5.05
C PRO A 36 -5.55 7.77 5.49
N ARG A 37 -6.72 7.49 6.09
CA ARG A 37 -7.12 6.11 6.47
C ARG A 37 -7.39 5.26 5.23
N SER A 38 -6.36 4.54 4.79
CA SER A 38 -6.39 3.64 3.64
C SER A 38 -5.33 2.54 3.80
N GLY A 39 -5.35 1.61 2.85
CA GLY A 39 -4.33 0.58 2.68
C GLY A 39 -3.73 0.61 1.27
N MET A 40 -2.59 -0.05 1.14
CA MET A 40 -1.97 -0.38 -0.13
C MET A 40 -1.35 -1.77 -0.05
N VAL A 41 -1.32 -2.45 -1.20
CA VAL A 41 -0.66 -3.74 -1.37
C VAL A 41 0.25 -3.63 -2.58
N LEU A 42 1.53 -3.90 -2.37
CA LEU A 42 2.56 -4.01 -3.40
C LEU A 42 2.78 -5.50 -3.68
N CYS A 43 2.99 -5.85 -4.93
CA CYS A 43 3.32 -7.21 -5.33
C CYS A 43 4.25 -7.23 -6.54
N LYS A 44 4.87 -8.37 -6.79
CA LYS A 44 5.59 -8.62 -8.05
C LYS A 44 4.62 -8.59 -9.24
N ALA A 45 5.12 -8.16 -10.41
CA ALA A 45 4.30 -7.99 -11.62
C ALA A 45 3.53 -9.26 -12.04
N GLU A 46 4.09 -10.44 -11.77
CA GLU A 46 3.47 -11.75 -12.03
C GLU A 46 2.15 -11.97 -11.27
N HIS A 47 1.97 -11.30 -10.14
CA HIS A 47 0.80 -11.43 -9.27
C HIS A 47 -0.24 -10.31 -9.45
N ALA A 48 0.10 -9.23 -10.17
CA ALA A 48 -0.74 -8.03 -10.31
C ALA A 48 -2.17 -8.36 -10.77
N LYS A 49 -2.32 -9.12 -11.87
CA LYS A 49 -3.66 -9.49 -12.40
C LYS A 49 -4.50 -10.29 -11.40
N LYS A 50 -3.87 -11.18 -10.62
CA LYS A 50 -4.57 -11.99 -9.61
C LYS A 50 -4.98 -11.12 -8.42
N LEU A 51 -4.10 -10.20 -8.00
CA LEU A 51 -4.37 -9.28 -6.91
C LEU A 51 -5.50 -8.31 -7.27
N ASP A 52 -5.46 -7.69 -8.44
CA ASP A 52 -6.49 -6.74 -8.88
C ASP A 52 -7.87 -7.40 -8.93
N LYS A 53 -7.96 -8.61 -9.51
CA LYS A 53 -9.21 -9.39 -9.52
C LYS A 53 -9.70 -9.77 -8.11
N GLY A 54 -8.78 -10.05 -7.19
CA GLY A 54 -9.09 -10.32 -5.79
C GLY A 54 -9.56 -9.08 -5.03
N VAL A 55 -9.06 -7.89 -5.40
CA VAL A 55 -9.49 -6.61 -4.82
C VAL A 55 -10.84 -6.19 -5.37
N PHE A 56 -11.01 -6.15 -6.69
CA PHE A 56 -12.27 -5.84 -7.37
C PHE A 56 -12.48 -6.83 -8.53
N PRO A 57 -13.60 -7.56 -8.59
CA PRO A 57 -14.82 -7.44 -7.79
C PRO A 57 -14.83 -8.30 -6.49
N GLY A 58 -13.68 -8.82 -6.05
CA GLY A 58 -13.62 -9.77 -4.92
C GLY A 58 -13.89 -9.14 -3.55
N ALA A 59 -12.91 -8.42 -2.99
CA ALA A 59 -12.97 -7.90 -1.63
C ALA A 59 -13.68 -6.55 -1.50
N LEU A 60 -13.64 -5.73 -2.55
CA LEU A 60 -14.21 -4.38 -2.60
C LEU A 60 -15.29 -4.31 -3.67
N GLY A 61 -16.41 -3.69 -3.32
CA GLY A 61 -17.50 -3.39 -4.26
C GLY A 61 -17.43 -1.99 -4.87
N SER A 62 -16.92 -1.00 -4.13
CA SER A 62 -16.81 0.40 -4.58
C SER A 62 -15.47 1.01 -4.17
N MET A 63 -14.98 1.96 -4.97
CA MET A 63 -13.72 2.65 -4.73
C MET A 63 -13.96 4.00 -4.06
N HIS A 64 -13.25 4.27 -2.96
CA HIS A 64 -13.34 5.53 -2.24
C HIS A 64 -12.39 6.56 -2.86
N LEU A 65 -12.86 7.23 -3.92
CA LEU A 65 -12.05 8.16 -4.74
C LEU A 65 -11.47 9.33 -3.94
N THR A 66 -12.20 9.85 -2.95
CA THR A 66 -11.72 10.91 -2.04
C THR A 66 -10.50 10.47 -1.25
N THR A 67 -10.54 9.27 -0.66
CA THR A 67 -9.42 8.66 0.04
C THR A 67 -8.25 8.32 -0.90
N MET A 68 -8.55 7.89 -2.13
CA MET A 68 -7.52 7.63 -3.15
C MET A 68 -6.77 8.91 -3.53
N ALA A 69 -7.47 10.02 -3.73
CA ALA A 69 -6.86 11.32 -4.03
C ALA A 69 -5.94 11.79 -2.88
N ALA A 70 -6.40 11.71 -1.64
CA ALA A 70 -5.58 12.04 -0.47
C ALA A 70 -4.35 11.13 -0.34
N LYS A 71 -4.48 9.84 -0.68
CA LYS A 71 -3.37 8.88 -0.68
C LYS A 71 -2.34 9.20 -1.76
N ALA A 72 -2.80 9.55 -2.97
CA ALA A 72 -1.92 9.97 -4.06
C ALA A 72 -1.13 11.22 -3.69
N TRP A 73 -1.76 12.20 -3.03
CA TRP A 73 -1.06 13.37 -2.50
C TRP A 73 0.01 13.01 -1.48
N SER A 74 -0.28 12.05 -0.60
CA SER A 74 0.67 11.60 0.43
C SER A 74 1.92 10.90 -0.14
N LEU A 75 1.82 10.28 -1.32
CA LEU A 75 2.93 9.62 -2.03
C LEU A 75 3.77 10.58 -2.88
N LYS A 76 3.35 11.84 -3.02
CA LYS A 76 4.06 12.85 -3.81
C LYS A 76 5.26 13.44 -3.06
N TYR A 77 5.18 13.48 -1.73
CA TYR A 77 6.27 13.91 -0.85
C TYR A 77 7.30 12.79 -0.71
#